data_AF-A0A1H6F3I1-F1
#
_entry.id   AF-A0A1H6F3I1-F1
#
_cell.length_a   1.000
_cell.length_b   1.000
_cell.length_c   1.000
_cell.angle_alpha   90.00
_cell.angle_beta   90.00
_cell.angle_gamma   90.00
#
_symmetry.space_group_name_H-M   'P 1'
#
loop_
_entity.id
_entity.type
_entity.pdbx_description
1 polymer ?
#
loop_
_entity_poly.entity_id
_entity_poly.type
_entity_poly.pdbx_seq_one_letter_code
_entity_poly.pdbx_strand_id
1 'polypeptide(L)'
;MLNPTYPAAVVAGNVETSQAVTDALYGALGVLAGSQGTMNNFTFGNQDYQYYETLCGGTGAGPDFPGADAVHSHMTNSRLTDPEVLETRFPVRLDSFRIRRDSGGSGQQPGGDGVERRLCFLQPMQAAILSGHRTLPPHGLVGGGSGKTGENQVERIDGKIEKLGGTAEVDMQAGDVFVIKTPGGGGFG
;
A
#
# COMPACT_ATOMS: atom_id res chain seq x y z
N MET A 1 -2.55 20.34 2.47
CA MET A 1 -1.47 19.69 1.68
C MET A 1 -1.24 20.31 0.31
N LEU A 2 -2.28 20.65 -0.48
CA LEU A 2 -2.07 21.13 -1.86
C LEU A 2 -1.50 22.55 -2.03
N ASN A 3 -1.72 23.44 -1.06
CA ASN A 3 -1.12 24.76 -1.02
C ASN A 3 -0.70 25.08 0.43
N PRO A 4 0.40 24.46 0.91
CA PRO A 4 0.83 24.61 2.29
C PRO A 4 1.53 25.95 2.51
N THR A 5 1.25 26.58 3.64
CA THR A 5 1.99 27.78 4.07
C THR A 5 3.11 27.37 5.02
N TYR A 6 4.33 27.85 4.79
CA TYR A 6 5.45 27.61 5.70
C TYR A 6 5.10 28.04 7.14
N PRO A 7 5.44 27.25 8.19
CA PRO A 7 6.27 26.03 8.21
C PRO A 7 5.45 24.72 8.27
N ALA A 8 4.27 24.67 7.65
CA ALA A 8 3.43 23.46 7.69
C ALA A 8 4.18 22.20 7.23
N ALA A 9 3.95 21.09 7.92
CA ALA A 9 4.49 19.80 7.51
C ALA A 9 3.86 19.35 6.19
N VAL A 10 4.72 19.00 5.23
CA VAL A 10 4.32 18.60 3.86
C VAL A 10 4.78 17.20 3.49
N VAL A 11 5.45 16.50 4.42
CA VAL A 11 5.74 15.07 4.26
C VAL A 11 4.41 14.34 4.03
N ALA A 12 4.39 13.36 3.14
CA ALA A 12 3.19 12.72 2.56
C ALA A 12 2.50 13.44 1.38
N GLY A 13 2.86 14.68 1.04
CA GLY A 13 2.20 15.42 -0.06
C GLY A 13 2.34 14.73 -1.41
N ASN A 14 3.58 14.45 -1.80
CA ASN A 14 3.88 13.79 -3.08
C ASN A 14 3.43 12.33 -3.13
N VAL A 15 3.30 11.67 -1.98
CA VAL A 15 3.10 10.22 -1.93
C VAL A 15 1.64 9.86 -1.68
N GLU A 16 0.95 10.50 -0.73
CA GLU A 16 -0.44 10.18 -0.41
C GLU A 16 -1.42 11.20 -0.99
N THR A 17 -1.13 12.50 -0.90
CA THR A 17 -2.07 13.53 -1.38
C THR A 17 -2.19 13.50 -2.91
N SER A 18 -1.08 13.33 -3.62
CA SER A 18 -1.06 13.26 -5.09
C SER A 18 -1.87 12.06 -5.64
N GLN A 19 -1.79 10.92 -4.96
CA GLN A 19 -2.58 9.71 -5.26
C GLN A 19 -4.08 10.01 -5.13
N ALA A 20 -4.49 10.52 -3.96
CA ALA A 20 -5.89 10.85 -3.68
C ALA A 20 -6.46 11.88 -4.68
N VAL A 21 -5.67 12.88 -5.06
CA VAL A 21 -6.07 13.90 -6.04
C VAL A 21 -6.25 13.28 -7.42
N THR A 22 -5.34 12.41 -7.83
CA THR A 22 -5.41 11.73 -9.13
C THR A 22 -6.64 10.83 -9.21
N ASP A 23 -6.87 10.01 -8.18
CA ASP A 23 -8.07 9.15 -8.09
C ASP A 23 -9.36 10.00 -8.09
N ALA A 24 -9.40 11.10 -7.35
CA ALA A 24 -10.56 11.99 -7.33
C ALA A 24 -10.87 12.60 -8.71
N LEU A 25 -9.85 12.99 -9.47
CA LEU A 25 -10.03 13.53 -10.82
C LEU A 25 -10.58 12.47 -11.77
N TYR A 26 -10.02 11.26 -11.75
CA TYR A 26 -10.52 10.18 -12.61
C TYR A 26 -11.94 9.74 -12.25
N GLY A 27 -12.24 9.62 -10.95
CA GLY A 27 -13.58 9.31 -10.47
C GLY A 27 -14.60 10.40 -10.85
N ALA A 28 -14.23 11.68 -10.73
CA ALA A 28 -15.09 12.79 -11.14
C ALA A 28 -15.36 12.84 -12.65
N LEU A 29 -14.40 12.43 -13.46
CA LEU A 29 -14.56 12.30 -14.92
C LEU A 29 -15.30 11.02 -15.33
N GLY A 30 -15.47 10.06 -14.41
CA GLY A 30 -16.15 8.80 -14.67
C GLY A 30 -15.39 7.87 -15.62
N VAL A 31 -14.06 7.99 -15.68
CA VAL A 31 -13.22 7.21 -16.61
C VAL A 31 -12.48 6.04 -15.95
N LEU A 32 -12.32 6.07 -14.62
CA LEU A 32 -11.66 5.04 -13.84
C LEU A 32 -12.26 5.00 -12.43
N ALA A 33 -12.53 3.81 -11.91
CA ALA A 33 -12.81 3.61 -10.48
C ALA A 33 -11.56 3.92 -9.64
N GLY A 34 -11.72 4.03 -8.32
CA GLY A 34 -10.59 4.30 -7.43
C GLY A 34 -9.56 3.17 -7.47
N SER A 35 -8.28 3.50 -7.67
CA SER A 35 -7.19 2.54 -7.49
C SER A 35 -6.82 2.41 -6.01
N GLN A 36 -5.72 1.71 -5.70
CA GLN A 36 -5.22 1.62 -4.33
C GLN A 36 -5.00 2.97 -3.63
N GLY A 37 -4.87 4.07 -4.38
CA GLY A 37 -4.84 5.45 -3.89
C GLY A 37 -3.76 5.76 -2.85
N THR A 38 -2.69 4.99 -2.82
CA THR A 38 -1.58 5.12 -1.86
C THR A 38 -0.31 4.50 -2.42
N MET A 39 0.86 5.00 -2.01
CA MET A 39 2.13 4.37 -2.36
C MET A 39 2.57 3.30 -1.36
N ASN A 40 1.88 3.18 -0.22
CA ASN A 40 2.25 2.29 0.88
C ASN A 40 3.73 2.46 1.26
N ASN A 41 4.11 3.67 1.67
CA ASN A 41 5.49 4.01 2.02
C ASN A 41 5.90 3.24 3.25
N PHE A 42 6.76 2.25 3.07
CA PHE A 42 7.30 1.44 4.14
C PHE A 42 8.77 1.75 4.30
N THR A 43 9.14 2.12 5.52
CA THR A 43 10.52 2.43 5.89
C THR A 43 10.91 1.64 7.12
N PHE A 44 12.16 1.24 7.18
CA PHE A 44 12.73 0.71 8.42
C PHE A 44 14.21 0.98 8.50
N GLY A 45 14.74 0.90 9.71
CA GLY A 45 16.17 1.12 9.93
C GLY A 45 16.57 1.10 11.40
N ASN A 46 17.85 1.37 11.61
CA ASN A 46 18.47 1.58 12.90
C ASN A 46 19.71 2.49 12.71
N GLN A 47 20.70 2.42 13.60
CA GLN A 47 21.91 3.25 13.48
C GLN A 47 22.76 2.91 12.24
N ASP A 48 22.69 1.67 11.74
CA ASP A 48 23.54 1.16 10.67
C ASP A 48 22.80 1.04 9.32
N TYR A 49 21.47 0.94 9.34
CA TYR A 49 20.64 0.67 8.17
C TYR A 49 19.51 1.69 8.00
N GLN A 50 19.22 2.02 6.74
CA GLN A 50 18.03 2.77 6.36
C GLN A 50 17.48 2.22 5.04
N TYR A 51 16.21 1.83 5.06
CA TYR A 51 15.48 1.32 3.90
C TYR A 51 14.19 2.11 3.69
N TYR A 52 13.84 2.32 2.42
CA TYR A 52 12.61 2.96 1.99
C TYR A 52 12.09 2.23 0.75
N GLU A 53 10.82 1.85 0.76
CA GLU A 53 10.15 1.22 -0.37
C GLU A 53 8.69 1.69 -0.46
N THR A 54 8.18 1.68 -1.69
CA THR A 54 6.75 1.84 -1.98
C THR A 54 6.20 0.52 -2.49
N LEU A 55 4.99 0.15 -2.12
CA LEU A 55 4.37 -1.12 -2.51
C LEU A 55 3.22 -0.90 -3.49
N CYS A 56 3.15 -1.79 -4.48
CA CYS A 56 2.08 -1.82 -5.48
C CYS A 56 0.74 -2.29 -4.89
N GLY A 57 -0.31 -2.24 -5.70
CA GLY A 57 -1.66 -2.64 -5.29
C GLY A 57 -2.58 -2.78 -6.49
N GLY A 58 -3.88 -2.83 -6.24
CA GLY A 58 -4.87 -2.96 -7.31
C GLY A 58 -5.19 -1.63 -7.98
N THR A 59 -5.39 -1.61 -9.29
CA THR A 59 -5.93 -0.44 -9.99
C THR A 59 -7.45 -0.50 -10.10
N GLY A 60 -8.09 0.66 -10.21
CA GLY A 60 -9.51 0.73 -10.54
C GLY A 60 -9.79 0.19 -11.94
N ALA A 61 -11.01 -0.32 -12.13
CA ALA A 61 -11.54 -0.70 -13.43
C ALA A 61 -12.09 0.50 -14.21
N GLY A 62 -12.13 0.40 -15.54
CA GLY A 62 -12.74 1.36 -16.44
C GLY A 62 -13.95 0.79 -17.18
N PRO A 63 -14.59 1.57 -18.08
CA PRO A 63 -15.78 1.14 -18.80
C PRO A 63 -15.60 -0.12 -19.67
N ASP A 64 -14.38 -0.32 -20.19
CA ASP A 64 -14.06 -1.37 -21.16
C ASP A 64 -12.85 -2.22 -20.75
N PHE A 65 -12.32 -2.05 -19.53
CA PHE A 65 -11.18 -2.82 -19.03
C PHE A 65 -11.24 -3.11 -17.52
N PRO A 66 -10.79 -4.30 -17.09
CA PRO A 66 -10.60 -4.61 -15.68
C PRO A 66 -9.41 -3.85 -15.10
N GLY A 67 -9.39 -3.70 -13.78
CA GLY A 67 -8.21 -3.24 -13.06
C GLY A 67 -7.06 -4.26 -13.14
N ALA A 68 -5.83 -3.78 -13.06
CA ALA A 68 -4.63 -4.60 -13.03
C ALA A 68 -4.24 -4.96 -11.59
N ASP A 69 -3.90 -6.23 -11.38
CA ASP A 69 -3.41 -6.75 -10.10
C ASP A 69 -1.97 -6.29 -9.84
N ALA A 70 -1.66 -5.92 -8.59
CA ALA A 70 -0.29 -5.79 -8.09
C ALA A 70 0.64 -4.87 -8.90
N VAL A 71 0.13 -3.76 -9.41
CA VAL A 71 0.92 -2.76 -10.17
C VAL A 71 1.07 -1.44 -9.40
N HIS A 72 2.13 -0.72 -9.71
CA HIS A 72 2.25 0.66 -9.29
C HIS A 72 1.33 1.53 -10.17
N SER A 73 0.53 2.37 -9.54
CA SER A 73 -0.48 3.20 -10.21
C SER A 73 -0.24 4.68 -9.96
N HIS A 74 -0.74 5.49 -10.89
CA HIS A 74 -0.72 6.96 -10.83
C HIS A 74 0.68 7.53 -10.57
N MET A 75 0.90 8.07 -9.37
CA MET A 75 2.10 8.82 -9.01
C MET A 75 3.26 7.92 -8.55
N THR A 76 3.09 6.60 -8.61
CA THR A 76 4.13 5.62 -8.27
C THR A 76 4.65 4.97 -9.54
N ASN A 77 5.97 5.02 -9.77
CA ASN A 77 6.65 4.34 -10.88
C ASN A 77 8.02 3.79 -10.43
N SER A 78 8.03 3.16 -9.25
CA SER A 78 9.21 2.50 -8.68
C SER A 78 9.29 1.06 -9.15
N ARG A 79 10.51 0.52 -9.26
CA ARG A 79 10.71 -0.93 -9.23
C ARG A 79 10.89 -1.35 -7.78
N LEU A 80 10.27 -2.47 -7.41
CA LEU A 80 10.52 -3.10 -6.11
C LEU A 80 11.95 -3.64 -6.05
N THR A 81 12.53 -3.65 -4.86
CA THR A 81 13.86 -4.24 -4.66
C THR A 81 13.74 -5.77 -4.78
N ASP A 82 14.63 -6.38 -5.55
CA ASP A 82 14.68 -7.84 -5.66
C ASP A 82 14.87 -8.48 -4.28
N PRO A 83 14.14 -9.56 -3.93
CA PRO A 83 14.24 -10.18 -2.61
C PRO A 83 15.67 -10.55 -2.22
N GLU A 84 16.45 -11.14 -3.13
CA GLU A 84 17.85 -11.52 -2.86
C GLU A 84 18.72 -10.31 -2.52
N VAL A 85 18.48 -9.18 -3.19
CA VAL A 85 19.21 -7.92 -2.92
C VAL A 85 18.79 -7.32 -1.59
N LEU A 86 17.50 -7.36 -1.28
CA LEU A 86 16.95 -6.90 0.00
C LEU A 86 17.58 -7.69 1.16
N GLU A 87 17.52 -9.02 1.12
CA GLU A 87 17.99 -9.90 2.18
C GLU A 87 19.51 -9.91 2.34
N THR A 88 20.26 -9.67 1.25
CA THR A 88 21.72 -9.56 1.32
C THR A 88 22.18 -8.25 1.96
N ARG A 89 21.44 -7.16 1.72
CA ARG A 89 21.84 -5.82 2.15
C ARG A 89 21.28 -5.43 3.51
N PHE A 90 20.15 -6.00 3.88
CA PHE A 90 19.43 -5.65 5.10
C PHE A 90 19.15 -6.91 5.92
N PRO A 91 19.20 -6.80 7.26
CA PRO A 91 18.96 -7.90 8.18
C PRO A 91 17.46 -8.19 8.33
N VAL A 92 16.83 -8.52 7.21
CA VAL A 92 15.42 -8.88 7.07
C VAL A 92 15.31 -10.09 6.15
N ARG A 93 14.21 -10.82 6.25
CA ARG A 93 13.85 -11.90 5.33
C ARG A 93 12.45 -11.68 4.79
N LEU A 94 12.28 -11.80 3.48
CA LEU A 94 10.97 -11.73 2.84
C LEU A 94 10.31 -13.10 2.91
N ASP A 95 9.49 -13.32 3.94
CA ASP A 95 8.79 -14.60 4.13
C ASP A 95 7.76 -14.85 3.02
N SER A 96 7.07 -13.80 2.55
CA SER A 96 6.21 -13.90 1.38
C SER A 96 5.94 -12.57 0.70
N PHE A 97 5.69 -12.63 -0.61
CA PHE A 97 5.13 -11.54 -1.39
C PHE A 97 4.21 -12.10 -2.46
N ARG A 98 2.91 -11.82 -2.36
CA ARG A 98 1.87 -12.45 -3.19
C ARG A 98 0.75 -11.49 -3.54
N ILE A 99 0.03 -11.79 -4.62
CA ILE A 99 -1.24 -11.12 -4.93
C ILE A 99 -2.25 -11.46 -3.83
N ARG A 100 -2.91 -10.44 -3.29
CA ARG A 100 -3.97 -10.56 -2.30
C ARG A 100 -5.29 -10.79 -3.04
N ARG A 101 -5.54 -12.06 -3.36
CA ARG A 101 -6.71 -12.47 -4.12
C ARG A 101 -8.03 -11.99 -3.51
N ASP A 102 -8.97 -11.65 -4.38
CA ASP A 102 -10.32 -11.20 -4.03
C ASP A 102 -10.34 -9.87 -3.26
N SER A 103 -9.33 -9.02 -3.44
CA SER A 103 -9.30 -7.67 -2.87
C SER A 103 -9.80 -6.60 -3.82
N GLY A 104 -9.83 -6.86 -5.12
CA GLY A 104 -10.51 -6.02 -6.10
C GLY A 104 -12.03 -5.94 -5.87
N GLY A 105 -12.60 -4.80 -6.21
CA GLY A 105 -14.04 -4.58 -6.18
C GLY A 105 -14.74 -5.33 -7.31
N SER A 106 -15.92 -5.88 -7.03
CA SER A 106 -16.73 -6.57 -8.04
C SER A 106 -17.34 -5.60 -9.04
N GLY A 107 -17.68 -6.06 -10.23
CA GLY A 107 -18.41 -5.28 -11.23
C GLY A 107 -18.44 -6.02 -12.56
N GLN A 108 -19.08 -5.45 -13.57
CA GLN A 108 -18.92 -5.91 -14.96
C GLN A 108 -17.43 -5.98 -15.35
N GLN A 109 -16.66 -4.98 -14.94
CA GLN A 109 -15.21 -5.03 -14.96
C GLN A 109 -14.70 -5.04 -13.50
N PRO A 110 -14.01 -6.11 -13.06
CA PRO A 110 -13.49 -6.18 -11.71
C PRO A 110 -12.31 -5.21 -11.52
N GLY A 111 -12.20 -4.65 -10.32
CA GLY A 111 -10.99 -3.94 -9.91
C GLY A 111 -9.82 -4.90 -9.69
N GLY A 112 -8.60 -4.39 -9.78
CA GLY A 112 -7.40 -5.20 -9.59
C GLY A 112 -7.18 -5.59 -8.13
N ASP A 113 -6.52 -6.71 -7.91
CA ASP A 113 -6.11 -7.18 -6.59
C ASP A 113 -4.85 -6.44 -6.09
N GLY A 114 -4.81 -6.17 -4.79
CA GLY A 114 -3.62 -5.71 -4.09
C GLY A 114 -2.57 -6.81 -3.88
N VAL A 115 -1.62 -6.55 -2.99
CA VAL A 115 -0.58 -7.52 -2.58
C VAL A 115 -0.56 -7.71 -1.08
N GLU A 116 -0.06 -8.86 -0.64
CA GLU A 116 0.34 -9.12 0.73
C GLU A 116 1.86 -9.34 0.77
N ARG A 117 2.54 -8.56 1.60
CA ARG A 117 3.98 -8.65 1.84
C ARG A 117 4.23 -8.93 3.32
N ARG A 118 5.08 -9.92 3.61
CA ARG A 118 5.45 -10.35 4.95
C ARG A 118 6.95 -10.27 5.09
N LEU A 119 7.44 -9.37 5.93
CA LEU A 119 8.86 -9.11 6.13
C LEU A 119 9.26 -9.41 7.58
N CYS A 120 10.07 -10.45 7.77
CA CYS A 120 10.62 -10.84 9.06
C CYS A 120 11.89 -10.03 9.35
N PHE A 121 11.98 -9.44 10.54
CA PHE A 121 13.15 -8.71 10.99
C PHE A 121 14.13 -9.66 11.67
N LEU A 122 15.42 -9.58 11.33
CA LEU A 122 16.46 -10.46 11.89
C LEU A 122 17.29 -9.78 12.99
N GLN A 123 17.07 -8.49 13.21
CA GLN A 123 17.64 -7.73 14.32
C GLN A 123 16.69 -6.58 14.74
N PRO A 124 16.89 -5.97 15.92
CA PRO A 124 16.09 -4.83 16.36
C PRO A 124 16.19 -3.63 15.42
N MET A 125 15.03 -3.09 15.03
CA MET A 125 14.89 -1.94 14.13
C MET A 125 13.62 -1.16 14.45
N GLN A 126 13.55 0.08 13.99
CA GLN A 126 12.29 0.82 13.93
C GLN A 126 11.70 0.68 12.52
N ALA A 127 10.41 0.37 12.43
CA ALA A 127 9.66 0.36 11.19
C ALA A 127 8.56 1.43 11.22
N ALA A 128 8.32 2.07 10.08
CA ALA A 128 7.26 3.05 9.92
C ALA A 128 6.50 2.82 8.61
N ILE A 129 5.21 3.09 8.64
CA ILE A 129 4.32 3.01 7.49
C ILE A 129 3.56 4.31 7.35
N LEU A 130 3.51 4.83 6.13
CA LEU A 130 2.62 5.89 5.70
C LEU A 130 1.83 5.38 4.49
N SER A 131 0.54 5.15 4.69
CA SER A 131 -0.34 4.50 3.75
C SER A 131 -1.80 4.97 3.90
N GLY A 132 -2.46 5.18 2.77
CA GLY A 132 -3.87 5.49 2.65
C GLY A 132 -4.78 4.24 2.63
N HIS A 133 -6.07 4.47 2.46
CA HIS A 133 -7.09 3.43 2.26
C HIS A 133 -7.09 2.29 3.30
N ARG A 134 -6.74 2.61 4.55
CA ARG A 134 -6.90 1.72 5.72
C ARG A 134 -8.26 1.85 6.41
N THR A 135 -8.99 2.94 6.12
CA THR A 135 -10.33 3.22 6.68
C THR A 135 -11.37 3.37 5.58
N LEU A 136 -11.07 4.17 4.54
CA LEU A 136 -11.96 4.37 3.40
C LEU A 136 -11.55 3.42 2.26
N PRO A 137 -12.47 2.60 1.74
CA PRO A 137 -12.15 1.70 0.63
C PRO A 137 -11.98 2.49 -0.69
N PRO A 138 -11.18 1.97 -1.62
CA PRO A 138 -11.19 2.43 -3.01
C PRO A 138 -12.58 2.29 -3.62
N HIS A 139 -13.14 3.40 -4.09
CA HIS A 139 -14.52 3.46 -4.55
C HIS A 139 -14.70 2.76 -5.90
N GLY A 140 -15.82 2.07 -6.08
CA GLY A 140 -16.24 1.59 -7.41
C GLY A 140 -16.86 2.71 -8.24
N LEU A 141 -17.13 2.42 -9.51
CA LEU A 141 -17.65 3.38 -10.48
C LEU A 141 -18.89 2.84 -11.20
N VAL A 142 -19.89 3.71 -11.42
CA VAL A 142 -21.14 3.39 -12.16
C VAL A 142 -21.82 2.11 -11.67
N GLY A 143 -21.91 1.92 -10.35
CA GLY A 143 -22.54 0.73 -9.74
C GLY A 143 -21.57 -0.38 -9.33
N GLY A 144 -20.31 -0.30 -9.78
CA GLY A 144 -19.25 -1.22 -9.36
C GLY A 144 -18.98 -1.18 -7.85
N GLY A 145 -18.57 -2.32 -7.31
CA GLY A 145 -18.21 -2.53 -5.93
C GLY A 145 -16.88 -1.89 -5.54
N SER A 146 -16.72 -1.58 -4.26
CA SER A 146 -15.47 -1.01 -3.73
C SER A 146 -14.40 -2.09 -3.57
N GLY A 147 -13.13 -1.72 -3.76
CA GLY A 147 -12.00 -2.55 -3.40
C GLY A 147 -11.88 -2.72 -1.88
N LYS A 148 -11.28 -3.82 -1.42
CA LYS A 148 -10.97 -4.01 -0.01
C LYS A 148 -9.94 -2.97 0.45
N THR A 149 -10.12 -2.44 1.65
CA THR A 149 -9.11 -1.63 2.32
C THR A 149 -7.81 -2.43 2.52
N GLY A 150 -6.71 -1.68 2.64
CA GLY A 150 -5.45 -2.24 3.09
C GLY A 150 -5.46 -2.52 4.59
N GLU A 151 -4.49 -3.30 5.06
CA GLU A 151 -4.28 -3.63 6.47
C GLU A 151 -2.78 -3.62 6.76
N ASN A 152 -2.40 -3.10 7.93
CA ASN A 152 -1.03 -3.18 8.43
C ASN A 152 -1.06 -3.89 9.79
N GLN A 153 -0.13 -4.82 10.03
CA GLN A 153 0.01 -5.45 11.33
C GLN A 153 1.44 -5.91 11.57
N VAL A 154 1.80 -6.07 12.85
CA VAL A 154 2.99 -6.79 13.28
C VAL A 154 2.56 -8.09 13.92
N GLU A 155 3.15 -9.19 13.45
CA GLU A 155 3.08 -10.48 14.11
C GLU A 155 4.34 -10.63 14.96
N ARG A 156 4.16 -10.60 16.28
CA ARG A 156 5.24 -10.68 17.26
C ARG A 156 5.74 -12.12 17.38
N ILE A 157 7.00 -12.28 17.76
CA ILE A 157 7.60 -13.61 17.98
C ILE A 157 6.86 -14.45 19.05
N ASP A 158 6.19 -13.79 20.00
CA ASP A 158 5.36 -14.45 21.02
C ASP A 158 3.96 -14.87 20.52
N GLY A 159 3.67 -14.63 19.24
CA GLY A 159 2.40 -14.93 18.59
C GLY A 159 1.34 -13.81 18.68
N LYS A 160 1.62 -12.71 19.38
CA LYS A 160 0.69 -11.57 19.45
C LYS A 160 0.58 -10.87 18.10
N ILE A 161 -0.63 -10.50 17.70
CA ILE A 161 -0.88 -9.66 16.52
C ILE A 161 -1.20 -8.23 16.97
N GLU A 162 -0.41 -7.27 16.50
CA GLU A 162 -0.60 -5.85 16.71
C GLU A 162 -1.08 -5.18 15.42
N LYS A 163 -2.32 -4.71 15.38
CA LYS A 163 -2.87 -4.01 14.21
C LYS A 163 -2.41 -2.56 14.21
N LEU A 164 -1.98 -2.08 13.05
CA LEU A 164 -1.49 -0.72 12.85
C LEU A 164 -2.40 0.07 11.92
N GLY A 165 -2.44 1.39 12.13
CA GLY A 165 -3.16 2.32 11.25
C GLY A 165 -2.43 2.57 9.93
N GLY A 166 -2.95 3.52 9.15
CA GLY A 166 -2.31 3.99 7.91
C GLY A 166 -1.02 4.78 8.15
N THR A 167 -0.90 5.42 9.31
CA THR A 167 0.29 6.12 9.76
C THR A 167 0.69 5.52 11.10
N ALA A 168 1.84 4.86 11.16
CA ALA A 168 2.31 4.20 12.37
C ALA A 168 3.83 4.06 12.37
N GLU A 169 4.40 4.06 13.57
CA GLU A 169 5.79 3.70 13.86
C GLU A 169 5.76 2.59 14.91
N VAL A 170 6.68 1.64 14.81
CA VAL A 170 6.75 0.49 15.70
C VAL A 170 8.18 -0.02 15.81
N ASP A 171 8.59 -0.36 17.03
CA ASP A 171 9.84 -1.07 17.25
C ASP A 171 9.64 -2.56 16.93
N MET A 172 10.53 -3.09 16.09
CA MET A 172 10.57 -4.47 15.66
C MET A 172 11.68 -5.20 16.39
N GLN A 173 11.39 -6.40 16.89
CA GLN A 173 12.40 -7.29 17.45
C GLN A 173 12.83 -8.34 16.43
N ALA A 174 13.97 -9.00 16.68
CA ALA A 174 14.37 -10.14 15.87
C ALA A 174 13.29 -11.25 15.96
N GLY A 175 12.83 -11.72 14.80
CA GLY A 175 11.75 -12.69 14.64
C GLY A 175 10.35 -12.08 14.46
N ASP A 176 10.15 -10.79 14.70
CA ASP A 176 8.88 -10.12 14.41
C ASP A 176 8.67 -9.99 12.90
N VAL A 177 7.42 -10.11 12.45
CA VAL A 177 7.04 -10.01 11.03
C VAL A 177 6.13 -8.81 10.82
N PHE A 178 6.57 -7.85 10.00
CA PHE A 178 5.71 -6.77 9.53
C PHE A 178 4.91 -7.25 8.31
N VAL A 179 3.59 -7.17 8.39
CA VAL A 179 2.66 -7.62 7.34
C VAL A 179 1.90 -6.44 6.78
N ILE A 180 2.02 -6.24 5.47
CA ILE A 180 1.32 -5.20 4.72
C ILE A 180 0.41 -5.88 3.71
N LYS A 181 -0.89 -5.61 3.81
CA LYS A 181 -1.88 -5.92 2.78
C LYS A 181 -2.26 -4.62 2.11
N THR A 182 -1.92 -4.46 0.84
CA THR A 182 -2.28 -3.24 0.10
C THR A 182 -3.74 -3.30 -0.35
N PRO A 183 -4.36 -2.13 -0.61
CA PRO A 183 -5.74 -2.08 -1.10
C PRO A 183 -5.86 -2.70 -2.50
N GLY A 184 -7.05 -3.23 -2.81
CA GLY A 184 -7.44 -3.51 -4.19
C GLY A 184 -7.96 -2.25 -4.89
N GLY A 185 -8.32 -2.35 -6.16
CA GLY A 185 -9.03 -1.29 -6.88
C GLY A 185 -10.55 -1.46 -6.86
N GLY A 186 -11.30 -0.40 -7.12
CA GLY A 186 -12.74 -0.45 -7.31
C GLY A 186 -13.13 -1.07 -8.65
N GLY A 187 -14.29 -1.73 -8.69
CA GLY A 187 -14.88 -2.28 -9.91
C GLY A 187 -15.71 -1.24 -10.68
N PHE A 188 -16.08 -1.58 -11.91
CA PHE A 188 -16.95 -0.80 -12.77
C PHE A 188 -18.20 -1.62 -13.15
N GLY A 189 -19.36 -0.95 -13.15
CA GLY A 189 -20.64 -1.51 -13.62
C GLY A 189 -21.33 -2.40 -12.61
#